data_AF-A0A924IPF6-F1
#
_entry.id   AF-A0A924IPF6-F1
#
_cell.length_a   1.000
_cell.length_b   1.000
_cell.length_c   1.000
_cell.angle_alpha   90.00
_cell.angle_beta   90.00
_cell.angle_gamma   90.00
#
_symmetry.space_group_name_H-M   'P 1'
#
loop_
_entity.id
_entity.type
_entity.pdbx_description
1 polymer ?
#
loop_
_entity_poly.entity_id
_entity_poly.type
_entity_poly.pdbx_seq_one_letter_code
_entity_poly.pdbx_strand_id
1 'polypeptide(L)'
;MQTNVPKTYGRILVRRRSKLLNVPVRGLTQMKMEWGEFNDLYDVFASDLERATSFELLNPAFMAQLRDLPFAVNIEVVDNVVYIYTKAGVSTALYESLYEILLKAHKEMKL
;
A
#
# COMPACT_ATOMS: atom_id res chain seq x y z
N MET A 1 -7.09 0.22 -9.19
CA MET A 1 -7.21 1.67 -9.37
C MET A 1 -5.82 2.28 -9.37
N GLN A 2 -5.60 3.38 -10.09
CA GLN A 2 -4.31 4.07 -10.11
C GLN A 2 -4.48 5.59 -10.00
N THR A 3 -3.46 6.28 -9.49
CA THR A 3 -3.32 7.73 -9.58
C THR A 3 -1.87 8.11 -9.77
N ASN A 4 -1.63 9.22 -10.46
CA ASN A 4 -0.31 9.84 -10.52
C ASN A 4 -0.17 10.84 -9.37
N VAL A 5 1.04 10.99 -8.88
CA VAL A 5 1.38 11.92 -7.79
C VAL A 5 2.59 12.77 -8.22
N PRO A 6 2.73 14.00 -7.72
CA PRO A 6 3.78 14.94 -8.13
C PRO A 6 5.16 14.57 -7.55
N LYS A 7 5.19 13.79 -6.48
CA LYS A 7 6.43 13.29 -5.85
C LYS A 7 6.84 11.94 -6.44
N THR A 8 8.13 11.66 -6.46
CA THR A 8 8.66 10.36 -6.86
C THR A 8 9.11 9.58 -5.63
N TYR A 9 8.50 8.43 -5.39
CA TYR A 9 8.80 7.55 -4.25
C TYR A 9 9.69 6.37 -4.63
N GLY A 10 9.95 6.17 -5.92
CA GLY A 10 10.64 4.97 -6.43
C GLY A 10 9.71 3.77 -6.40
N ARG A 11 10.24 2.57 -6.11
CA ARG A 11 9.43 1.35 -6.06
C ARG A 11 9.10 0.99 -4.61
N ILE A 12 7.80 0.90 -4.30
CA ILE A 12 7.30 0.48 -2.99
C ILE A 12 6.21 -0.57 -3.22
N LEU A 13 6.18 -1.61 -2.40
CA LEU A 13 5.09 -2.57 -2.33
C LEU A 13 4.65 -2.72 -0.88
N VAL A 14 3.40 -2.40 -0.60
CA VAL A 14 2.70 -2.67 0.65
C VAL A 14 1.66 -3.75 0.36
N ARG A 15 1.77 -4.91 0.99
CA ARG A 15 0.81 -5.99 0.80
C ARG A 15 0.37 -6.58 2.11
N ARG A 16 -0.87 -7.05 2.17
CA ARG A 16 -1.35 -7.79 3.36
C ARG A 16 -0.51 -9.06 3.51
N ARG A 17 0.05 -9.22 4.71
CA ARG A 17 0.96 -10.33 5.03
C ARG A 17 0.20 -11.64 4.94
N SER A 18 0.81 -12.62 4.30
CA SER A 18 0.30 -13.98 4.22
C SER A 18 1.34 -14.93 4.77
N LYS A 19 0.96 -15.75 5.76
CA LYS A 19 1.84 -16.77 6.35
C LYS A 19 2.33 -17.81 5.31
N LEU A 20 1.62 -17.94 4.19
CA LEU A 20 1.94 -18.87 3.10
C LEU A 20 2.83 -18.26 2.01
N LEU A 21 3.06 -16.94 2.03
CA LEU A 21 3.62 -16.20 0.91
C LEU A 21 4.77 -15.28 1.37
N ASN A 22 5.80 -15.89 1.95
CA ASN A 22 7.03 -15.18 2.30
C ASN A 22 7.99 -15.11 1.10
N VAL A 23 7.50 -14.55 0.00
CA VAL A 23 8.24 -14.50 -1.28
C VAL A 23 9.00 -13.18 -1.36
N PRO A 24 10.35 -13.22 -1.50
CA PRO A 24 11.14 -12.03 -1.73
C PRO A 24 10.74 -11.36 -3.06
N VAL A 25 10.72 -10.04 -3.08
CA VAL A 25 10.33 -9.27 -4.26
C VAL A 25 11.59 -8.78 -4.97
N ARG A 26 11.76 -9.16 -6.23
CA ARG A 26 13.00 -8.87 -6.98
C ARG A 26 13.30 -7.36 -7.01
N GLY A 27 14.49 -7.02 -6.52
CA GLY A 27 15.00 -5.65 -6.50
C GLY A 27 14.40 -4.77 -5.40
N LEU A 28 13.65 -5.33 -4.45
CA LEU A 28 13.14 -4.61 -3.28
C LEU A 28 13.63 -5.27 -1.99
N THR A 29 13.91 -4.45 -1.00
CA THR A 29 14.28 -4.87 0.35
C THR A 29 13.07 -4.76 1.26
N GLN A 30 12.82 -5.79 2.06
CA GLN A 30 11.75 -5.73 3.07
C GLN A 30 12.17 -4.79 4.20
N MET A 31 11.25 -3.93 4.63
CA MET A 31 11.41 -3.09 5.82
C MET A 31 10.36 -3.40 6.86
N LYS A 32 10.72 -3.16 8.12
CA LYS A 32 9.77 -3.18 9.25
C LYS A 32 9.48 -1.74 9.63
N MET A 33 8.22 -1.48 9.96
CA MET A 33 7.79 -0.22 10.55
C MET A 33 8.04 -0.24 12.06
N GLU A 34 8.16 0.92 12.69
CA GLU A 34 8.20 1.03 14.16
C GLU A 34 6.88 0.56 14.82
N TRP A 35 5.78 0.59 14.07
CA TRP A 35 4.49 0.07 14.51
C TRP A 35 4.48 -1.47 14.45
N GLY A 36 4.68 -2.12 15.60
CA GLY A 36 4.75 -3.58 15.73
C GLY A 36 3.58 -4.34 15.12
N GLU A 37 2.34 -4.01 15.53
CA GLU A 37 1.13 -4.71 15.05
C GLU A 37 0.95 -4.61 13.53
N PHE A 38 1.42 -3.52 12.92
CA PHE A 38 1.38 -3.38 11.47
C PHE A 38 2.25 -4.42 10.78
N ASN A 39 3.43 -4.71 11.30
CA ASN A 39 4.32 -5.71 10.73
C ASN A 39 3.76 -7.14 10.82
N ASP A 40 2.78 -7.38 11.68
CA ASP A 40 2.06 -8.65 11.75
C ASP A 40 0.99 -8.77 10.66
N LEU A 41 0.51 -7.64 10.16
CA LEU A 41 -0.59 -7.54 9.20
C LEU A 41 -0.15 -7.23 7.78
N TYR A 42 0.98 -6.54 7.60
CA TYR A 42 1.46 -6.05 6.31
C TYR A 42 2.96 -6.28 6.15
N ASP A 43 3.36 -6.57 4.92
CA ASP A 43 4.75 -6.52 4.49
C ASP A 43 4.97 -5.24 3.67
N VAL A 44 6.07 -4.54 3.94
CA VAL A 44 6.52 -3.38 3.15
C VAL A 44 7.85 -3.72 2.50
N PHE A 45 7.93 -3.54 1.19
CA PHE A 45 9.15 -3.68 0.42
C PHE A 45 9.43 -2.38 -0.32
N ALA A 46 10.70 -1.97 -0.39
CA ALA A 46 11.08 -0.77 -1.12
C ALA A 46 12.44 -0.91 -1.81
N SER A 47 12.64 -0.17 -2.89
CA SER A 47 13.96 -0.05 -3.55
C SER A 47 14.91 0.86 -2.76
N ASP A 48 14.37 1.80 -1.99
CA ASP A 48 15.08 2.78 -1.18
C ASP A 48 14.31 2.92 0.14
N LEU A 49 14.87 2.42 1.24
CA LEU A 49 14.18 2.35 2.53
C LEU A 49 13.98 3.73 3.15
N GLU A 50 14.99 4.61 3.04
CA GLU A 50 14.92 5.97 3.57
C GLU A 50 13.82 6.75 2.86
N ARG A 51 13.77 6.68 1.53
CA ARG A 51 12.70 7.33 0.76
C ARG A 51 11.32 6.77 1.09
N ALA A 52 11.20 5.46 1.28
CA ALA A 52 9.92 4.83 1.62
C ALA A 52 9.34 5.35 2.95
N THR A 53 10.17 5.76 3.91
CA THR A 53 9.66 6.36 5.16
C THR A 53 8.90 7.67 4.96
N SER A 54 9.13 8.36 3.82
CA SER A 54 8.40 9.58 3.46
C SER A 54 7.08 9.32 2.73
N PHE A 55 6.75 8.06 2.44
CA PHE A 55 5.52 7.71 1.74
C PHE A 55 4.30 7.85 2.65
N GLU A 56 3.45 8.83 2.35
CA GLU A 56 2.37 9.29 3.21
C GLU A 56 1.36 8.19 3.53
N LEU A 57 1.10 7.26 2.60
CA LEU A 57 0.12 6.18 2.82
C LEU A 57 0.60 5.11 3.82
N LEU A 58 1.88 5.10 4.21
CA LEU A 58 2.37 4.25 5.30
C LEU A 58 1.98 4.78 6.69
N ASN A 59 1.32 5.95 6.77
CA ASN A 59 0.89 6.46 8.06
C ASN A 59 -0.14 5.52 8.73
N PRO A 60 -0.14 5.43 10.07
CA PRO A 60 -0.99 4.49 10.79
C PRO A 60 -2.50 4.67 10.54
N ALA A 61 -2.98 5.90 10.38
CA ALA A 61 -4.41 6.18 10.23
C ALA A 61 -4.97 5.67 8.90
N PHE A 62 -4.23 5.84 7.81
CA PHE A 62 -4.62 5.29 6.50
C PHE A 62 -4.55 3.76 6.50
N MET A 63 -3.46 3.18 7.03
CA MET A 63 -3.28 1.73 7.05
C MET A 63 -4.28 1.00 7.96
N ALA A 64 -4.72 1.63 9.07
CA ALA A 64 -5.80 1.11 9.90
C ALA A 64 -7.12 1.00 9.12
N GLN A 65 -7.44 1.99 8.28
CA GLN A 65 -8.62 1.91 7.42
C GLN A 65 -8.54 0.73 6.45
N LEU A 66 -7.37 0.45 5.87
CA LEU A 66 -7.19 -0.72 5.00
C LEU A 66 -7.30 -2.04 5.75
N ARG A 67 -6.82 -2.10 7.00
CA ARG A 67 -6.92 -3.29 7.86
C ARG A 67 -8.38 -3.69 8.09
N ASP A 68 -9.23 -2.69 8.36
CA ASP A 68 -10.62 -2.88 8.77
C ASP A 68 -11.56 -3.23 7.61
N LEU A 69 -11.05 -3.22 6.37
CA LEU A 69 -11.80 -3.69 5.20
C LEU A 69 -12.03 -5.21 5.25
N PRO A 70 -13.18 -5.70 4.73
CA PRO A 70 -13.47 -7.14 4.67
C PRO A 70 -12.64 -7.88 3.60
N PHE A 71 -11.75 -7.19 2.89
CA PHE A 71 -10.87 -7.74 1.87
C PHE A 71 -9.45 -7.16 1.99
N ALA A 72 -8.46 -7.90 1.47
CA ALA A 72 -7.08 -7.46 1.44
C ALA A 72 -6.85 -6.43 0.33
N VAL A 73 -6.23 -5.30 0.67
CA VAL A 73 -5.79 -4.28 -0.28
C VAL A 73 -4.26 -4.21 -0.28
N ASN A 74 -3.69 -4.12 -1.47
CA ASN A 74 -2.28 -3.91 -1.69
C ASN A 74 -2.07 -2.55 -2.35
N ILE A 75 -0.94 -1.93 -2.02
CA ILE A 75 -0.47 -0.68 -2.60
C ILE A 75 0.85 -0.99 -3.31
N GLU A 76 0.97 -0.60 -4.57
CA GLU A 76 2.23 -0.65 -5.29
C GLU A 76 2.52 0.72 -5.86
N VAL A 77 3.76 1.17 -5.72
CA VAL A 77 4.24 2.44 -6.24
C VAL A 77 5.32 2.15 -7.26
N VAL A 78 5.20 2.77 -8.42
CA VAL A 78 6.20 2.75 -9.48
C VAL A 78 6.51 4.19 -9.84
N ASP A 79 7.64 4.67 -9.33
CA ASP A 79 8.11 6.05 -9.41
C ASP A 79 7.10 7.04 -8.81
N ASN A 80 6.20 7.56 -9.64
CA ASN A 80 5.18 8.54 -9.26
C ASN A 80 3.75 8.06 -9.54
N VAL A 81 3.57 6.76 -9.78
CA VAL A 81 2.25 6.15 -9.99
C VAL A 81 1.94 5.25 -8.80
N VAL A 82 0.79 5.48 -8.17
CA VAL A 82 0.29 4.68 -7.04
C VAL A 82 -0.84 3.79 -7.54
N TYR A 83 -0.68 2.49 -7.39
CA TYR A 83 -1.66 1.45 -7.67
C TYR A 83 -2.28 0.95 -6.37
N ILE A 84 -3.60 0.90 -6.33
CA ILE A 84 -4.38 0.28 -5.24
C ILE A 84 -5.20 -0.85 -5.83
N TYR A 85 -4.98 -2.07 -5.34
CA TYR A 85 -5.59 -3.26 -5.90
C TYR A 85 -5.85 -4.34 -4.86
N THR A 86 -6.71 -5.28 -5.21
CA THR A 86 -6.99 -6.48 -4.44
C THR A 86 -6.94 -7.72 -5.33
N LYS A 87 -6.81 -8.89 -4.71
CA LYS A 87 -6.96 -10.19 -5.37
C LYS A 87 -8.38 -10.77 -5.25
N ALA A 88 -9.30 -10.04 -4.59
CA ALA A 88 -10.69 -10.47 -4.47
C ALA A 88 -11.40 -10.51 -5.84
N GLY A 89 -12.46 -11.31 -5.93
CA GLY A 89 -13.30 -11.39 -7.13
C GLY A 89 -13.91 -10.04 -7.49
N VAL A 90 -14.05 -9.77 -8.79
CA VAL A 90 -14.53 -8.47 -9.30
C VAL A 90 -16.04 -8.31 -9.07
N SER A 91 -16.44 -7.19 -8.49
CA SER A 91 -17.84 -6.75 -8.38
C SER A 91 -17.92 -5.22 -8.45
N THR A 92 -19.10 -4.68 -8.79
CA THR A 92 -19.32 -3.23 -8.80
C THR A 92 -19.07 -2.61 -7.42
N ALA A 93 -19.57 -3.23 -6.35
CA ALA A 93 -19.36 -2.76 -4.98
C ALA A 93 -17.87 -2.75 -4.58
N LEU A 94 -17.09 -3.72 -5.06
CA LEU A 94 -15.64 -3.72 -4.84
C LEU A 94 -14.96 -2.57 -5.59
N TYR A 95 -15.38 -2.30 -6.83
CA TYR A 95 -14.84 -1.20 -7.62
C TYR A 95 -15.11 0.16 -6.96
N GLU A 96 -16.32 0.39 -6.46
CA GLU A 96 -16.69 1.58 -5.69
C GLU A 96 -15.84 1.71 -4.42
N SER A 97 -15.67 0.61 -3.67
CA SER A 97 -14.81 0.60 -2.48
C SER A 97 -13.35 0.97 -2.80
N LEU A 98 -12.78 0.42 -3.88
CA LEU A 98 -11.42 0.75 -4.32
C LEU A 98 -11.30 2.22 -4.78
N TYR A 99 -12.35 2.76 -5.39
CA TYR A 99 -12.39 4.17 -5.77
C TYR A 99 -12.40 5.09 -4.55
N GLU A 100 -13.21 4.78 -3.53
CA GLU A 100 -13.23 5.53 -2.27
C GLU A 100 -11.86 5.50 -1.56
N ILE A 101 -11.19 4.34 -1.57
CA ILE A 101 -9.84 4.21 -1.01
C ILE A 101 -8.85 5.10 -1.79
N LEU A 102 -8.93 5.12 -3.13
CA LEU A 102 -8.09 5.99 -3.94
C LEU A 102 -8.33 7.47 -3.62
N LEU A 103 -9.59 7.90 -3.46
CA LEU A 103 -9.93 9.27 -3.08
C LEU A 103 -9.36 9.65 -1.71
N LYS A 104 -9.43 8.74 -0.74
CA LYS A 104 -8.81 8.95 0.59
C LYS A 104 -7.29 9.05 0.49
N ALA A 105 -6.67 8.17 -0.30
CA ALA A 105 -5.23 8.20 -0.55
C ALA A 105 -4.79 9.54 -1.16
N HIS A 106 -5.55 10.06 -2.14
CA HIS A 106 -5.27 11.35 -2.77
C HIS A 106 -5.27 12.50 -1.75
N LYS A 107 -6.28 12.53 -0.87
CA LYS A 107 -6.37 13.51 0.23
C LYS A 107 -5.19 13.41 1.19
N GLU A 108 -4.80 12.19 1.56
CA GLU A 108 -3.70 11.94 2.49
C GLU A 108 -2.34 12.35 1.95
N MET A 109 -2.13 12.14 0.64
CA MET A 109 -0.94 12.61 -0.08
C MET A 109 -0.96 14.13 -0.30
N LYS A 110 -1.99 14.83 0.21
CA LYS A 110 -2.21 16.29 0.13
C LYS A 110 -2.21 16.80 -1.31
N LEU A 111 -2.86 16.03 -2.18
CA LEU A 111 -3.11 16.38 -3.57
C LEU A 111 -4.49 16.99 -3.75
#